data_AF-A0AB37KS77-F1
#
_entry.id   AF-A0AB37KS77-F1
#
_cell.length_a   1.000
_cell.length_b   1.000
_cell.length_c   1.000
_cell.angle_alpha   90.00
_cell.angle_beta   90.00
_cell.angle_gamma   90.00
#
_symmetry.space_group_name_H-M   'P 1'
#
loop_
_entity.id
_entity.type
_entity.pdbx_description
1 polymer ?
#
loop_
_entity_poly.entity_id
_entity_poly.type
_entity_poly.pdbx_seq_one_letter_code
_entity_poly.pdbx_strand_id
1 'polypeptide(L)'
;MGRSNTGRKQSKISTAIILITLLLLVVVVLVKSIQLREKKAELQVQAAEITAQIEDAQNEHKKLEEKEDYMKTKKYVEDVARNQLGLVYPDEIVIRPEE
;
A
#
# COMPACT_ATOMS: atom_id res chain seq x y z
N MET A 1 77.28 0.44 21.28
CA MET A 1 76.17 -0.43 20.82
C MET A 1 74.87 0.07 21.42
N GLY A 2 74.04 0.79 20.64
CA GLY A 2 72.73 1.26 21.10
C GLY A 2 71.64 0.29 20.66
N ARG A 3 70.91 -0.30 21.62
CA ARG A 3 69.69 -1.09 21.34
C ARG A 3 68.51 -0.12 21.27
N SER A 4 68.00 0.14 20.07
CA SER A 4 66.80 0.96 19.89
C SER A 4 65.54 0.18 20.27
N ASN A 5 64.77 0.71 21.23
CA ASN A 5 63.47 0.19 21.66
C ASN A 5 62.37 0.48 20.62
N THR A 6 62.21 -0.39 19.63
CA THR A 6 61.20 -0.29 18.55
C THR A 6 59.84 -0.90 18.89
N GLY A 7 59.72 -1.73 19.94
CA GLY A 7 58.49 -2.47 20.26
C GLY A 7 57.33 -1.64 20.87
N ARG A 8 57.61 -0.47 21.47
CA ARG A 8 56.58 0.33 22.19
C ARG A 8 55.78 1.28 21.28
N LYS A 9 56.30 1.56 20.06
CA LYS A 9 55.60 2.37 19.04
C LYS A 9 54.67 1.52 18.17
N GLN A 10 55.02 0.27 17.88
CA GLN A 10 54.19 -0.65 17.10
C GLN A 10 52.83 -0.93 17.77
N SER A 11 52.81 -1.18 19.09
CA SER A 11 51.55 -1.43 19.82
C SER A 11 50.58 -0.24 19.77
N LYS A 12 51.08 0.99 19.88
CA LYS A 12 50.25 2.21 19.77
C LYS A 12 49.67 2.40 18.37
N ILE A 13 50.44 2.07 17.32
CA ILE A 13 49.98 2.13 15.93
C ILE A 13 48.91 1.06 15.70
N SER A 14 49.11 -0.17 16.18
CA SER A 14 48.10 -1.23 16.08
C SER A 14 46.79 -0.87 16.78
N THR A 15 46.86 -0.29 18.00
CA THR A 15 45.66 0.19 18.70
C THR A 15 44.97 1.33 17.95
N ALA A 16 45.72 2.27 17.37
CA ALA A 16 45.15 3.37 16.59
C ALA A 16 44.41 2.87 15.33
N ILE A 17 44.97 1.89 14.63
CA ILE A 17 44.32 1.27 13.46
C ILE A 17 43.01 0.60 13.86
N ILE A 18 42.99 -0.15 14.96
CA ILE A 18 41.77 -0.82 15.45
C ILE A 18 40.67 0.20 15.82
N LEU A 19 41.05 1.32 16.44
CA LEU A 19 40.09 2.38 16.77
C LEU A 19 39.52 3.05 15.52
N ILE A 20 40.37 3.31 14.51
CA ILE A 20 39.93 3.88 13.24
C ILE A 20 39.00 2.93 12.50
N THR A 21 39.33 1.63 12.44
CA THR A 21 38.46 0.65 11.77
C THR A 21 37.12 0.51 12.48
N LEU A 22 37.09 0.53 13.82
CA LEU A 22 35.85 0.54 14.60
C LEU A 22 35.01 1.80 14.31
N LEU A 23 35.63 2.98 14.29
CA LEU A 23 34.95 4.23 13.94
C LEU A 23 34.35 4.17 12.53
N LEU A 24 35.11 3.68 11.55
CA LEU A 24 34.61 3.51 10.18
C LEU A 24 33.43 2.55 10.11
N LEU A 25 33.47 1.42 10.84
CA LEU A 25 32.35 0.49 10.91
C LEU A 25 31.09 1.15 11.50
N VAL A 26 31.23 1.93 12.57
CA VAL A 26 30.11 2.68 13.16
C VAL A 26 29.50 3.65 12.14
N VAL A 27 30.33 4.41 11.43
CA VAL A 27 29.85 5.35 10.39
C VAL A 27 29.09 4.61 9.28
N VAL A 28 29.62 3.49 8.79
CA VAL A 28 28.95 2.69 7.74
C VAL A 28 27.59 2.18 8.23
N VAL A 29 27.51 1.67 9.46
CA VAL A 29 26.25 1.18 10.04
C VAL A 29 25.24 2.31 10.19
N LEU A 30 25.65 3.50 10.62
CA LEU A 30 24.77 4.66 10.74
C LEU A 30 24.20 5.09 9.38
N VAL A 31 25.05 5.20 8.35
CA VAL A 31 24.61 5.56 6.99
C VAL A 31 23.61 4.54 6.45
N LYS A 32 23.93 3.25 6.56
CA LYS A 32 22.99 2.19 6.12
C LYS A 32 21.70 2.20 6.92
N SER A 33 21.75 2.45 8.23
CA SER A 33 20.55 2.51 9.07
C SER A 33 19.60 3.62 8.65
N ILE A 34 20.11 4.78 8.23
CA ILE A 34 19.29 5.89 7.71
C ILE A 34 18.64 5.47 6.38
N GLN A 35 19.42 4.94 5.44
CA GLN A 35 18.89 4.48 4.15
C GLN A 35 17.82 3.39 4.30
N LEU A 36 18.01 2.44 5.23
CA LEU A 36 17.01 1.42 5.51
C LEU A 36 15.71 2.01 6.09
N ARG A 37 15.80 3.07 6.90
CA ARG A 37 14.61 3.75 7.45
C ARG A 37 13.84 4.48 6.36
N GLU A 38 14.52 5.16 5.45
CA GLU A 38 13.90 5.84 4.31
C GLU A 38 13.18 4.84 3.40
N LYS A 39 13.86 3.76 3.00
CA LYS A 39 13.24 2.68 2.19
C LYS A 39 12.06 2.05 2.91
N LYS A 40 12.14 1.87 4.23
CA LYS A 40 11.02 1.35 5.02
C LYS A 40 9.82 2.30 5.00
N ALA A 41 10.04 3.61 5.12
CA ALA A 41 8.97 4.59 5.07
C ALA A 41 8.33 4.63 3.68
N GLU A 42 9.13 4.61 2.62
CA GLU A 42 8.65 4.55 1.23
C GLU A 42 7.81 3.29 0.97
N LEU A 43 8.29 2.12 1.39
CA LEU A 43 7.56 0.86 1.26
C LEU A 43 6.27 0.85 2.08
N GLN A 44 6.22 1.52 3.24
CA GLN A 44 4.99 1.65 4.02
C GLN A 44 3.95 2.51 3.31
N VAL A 45 4.38 3.60 2.67
CA VAL A 45 3.48 4.44 1.85
C VAL A 45 2.94 3.65 0.67
N GLN A 46 3.80 2.96 -0.08
CA GLN A 46 3.37 2.12 -1.21
C GLN A 46 2.42 1.01 -0.76
N ALA A 47 2.69 0.35 0.37
CA ALA A 47 1.82 -0.69 0.91
C ALA A 47 0.45 -0.12 1.29
N ALA A 48 0.38 1.06 1.90
CA ALA A 48 -0.87 1.72 2.24
C ALA A 48 -1.67 2.10 0.98
N GLU A 49 -0.99 2.64 -0.03
CA GLU A 49 -1.60 2.99 -1.32
C GLU A 49 -2.17 1.77 -2.04
N ILE A 50 -1.38 0.70 -2.17
CA ILE A 50 -1.84 -0.56 -2.79
C ILE A 50 -3.02 -1.14 -2.01
N THR A 51 -2.98 -1.08 -0.68
CA THR A 51 -4.09 -1.57 0.15
C THR A 51 -5.37 -0.78 -0.10
N ALA A 52 -5.28 0.55 -0.20
CA ALA A 52 -6.42 1.39 -0.51
C ALA A 52 -6.99 1.09 -1.91
N GLN A 53 -6.14 0.86 -2.91
CA GLN A 53 -6.57 0.48 -4.26
C GLN A 53 -7.28 -0.89 -4.27
N ILE A 54 -6.80 -1.86 -3.48
CA ILE A 54 -7.44 -3.17 -3.34
C ILE A 54 -8.82 -3.01 -2.69
N GLU A 55 -8.95 -2.22 -1.64
CA GLU A 55 -10.21 -2.01 -0.94
C GLU A 55 -11.26 -1.33 -1.84
N ASP A 56 -10.85 -0.30 -2.59
CA ASP A 56 -11.72 0.39 -3.54
C ASP A 56 -12.19 -0.53 -4.66
N ALA A 57 -11.26 -1.28 -5.27
CA ALA A 57 -11.58 -2.27 -6.31
C ALA A 57 -12.50 -3.38 -5.79
N GLN A 58 -12.31 -3.85 -4.55
CA GLN A 58 -13.21 -4.83 -3.93
C GLN A 58 -14.60 -4.27 -3.68
N ASN A 59 -14.71 -3.00 -3.28
CA ASN A 59 -15.99 -2.34 -3.08
C ASN A 59 -16.73 -2.13 -4.40
N GLU A 60 -16.02 -1.69 -5.45
CA GLU A 60 -16.58 -1.57 -6.79
C GLU A 60 -17.04 -2.93 -7.32
N HIS A 61 -16.23 -3.97 -7.15
CA HIS A 61 -16.60 -5.34 -7.53
C HIS A 61 -17.90 -5.79 -6.86
N LYS A 62 -18.04 -5.60 -5.53
CA LYS A 62 -19.27 -5.95 -4.81
C LYS A 62 -20.49 -5.20 -5.35
N LYS A 63 -20.36 -3.90 -5.60
CA LYS A 63 -21.45 -3.09 -6.19
C LYS A 63 -21.86 -3.59 -7.57
N LEU A 64 -20.89 -4.00 -8.38
CA LEU A 64 -21.15 -4.56 -9.70
C LEU A 64 -21.83 -5.92 -9.60
N GLU A 65 -21.42 -6.77 -8.67
CA GLU A 65 -22.04 -8.07 -8.40
C GLU A 65 -23.51 -7.92 -7.95
N GLU A 66 -23.77 -7.03 -6.99
CA GLU A 66 -25.14 -6.71 -6.54
C GLU A 66 -26.02 -6.19 -7.69
N LYS A 67 -25.45 -5.35 -8.56
CA LYS A 67 -26.15 -4.83 -9.74
C LYS A 67 -26.41 -5.92 -10.78
N GLU A 68 -25.45 -6.80 -11.01
CA GLU A 68 -25.59 -7.94 -11.92
C GLU A 68 -26.73 -8.85 -11.43
N ASP A 69 -26.76 -9.15 -10.13
CA ASP A 69 -27.80 -9.97 -9.53
C ASP A 69 -29.16 -9.28 -9.59
N TYR A 70 -29.24 -7.97 -9.34
CA TYR A 70 -30.44 -7.19 -9.54
C TYR A 70 -30.98 -7.32 -10.97
N MET A 71 -30.10 -7.18 -11.97
CA MET A 71 -30.46 -7.27 -13.38
C MET A 71 -30.98 -8.66 -13.79
N LYS A 72 -30.56 -9.72 -13.11
CA LYS A 72 -31.07 -11.09 -13.32
C LYS A 72 -32.46 -11.31 -12.73
N THR A 73 -32.97 -10.42 -11.88
CA THR A 73 -34.26 -10.59 -11.24
C THR A 73 -35.44 -10.25 -12.15
N LYS A 74 -36.59 -10.87 -11.88
CA LYS A 74 -37.87 -10.50 -12.52
C LYS A 74 -38.26 -9.04 -12.27
N LYS A 75 -37.83 -8.48 -11.13
CA LYS A 75 -38.08 -7.08 -10.76
C LYS A 75 -37.40 -6.11 -11.73
N TYR A 76 -36.17 -6.39 -12.14
CA TYR A 76 -35.50 -5.59 -13.17
C TYR A 76 -36.25 -5.63 -14.50
N VAL A 77 -36.73 -6.81 -14.92
CA VAL A 77 -37.52 -6.96 -16.14
C VAL A 77 -38.83 -6.16 -16.05
N GLU A 78 -39.51 -6.22 -14.91
CA GLU A 78 -40.73 -5.45 -14.65
C GLU A 78 -40.47 -3.95 -14.67
N ASP A 79 -39.42 -3.47 -13.99
CA ASP A 79 -39.04 -2.05 -13.98
C ASP A 79 -38.71 -1.55 -15.38
N VAL A 80 -37.98 -2.33 -16.18
CA VAL A 80 -37.67 -1.99 -17.57
C VAL A 80 -38.94 -1.97 -18.42
N ALA A 81 -39.82 -2.96 -18.28
CA ALA A 81 -41.08 -3.01 -19.01
C ALA A 81 -42.01 -1.83 -18.64
N ARG A 82 -42.08 -1.47 -17.36
CA ARG A 82 -42.90 -0.37 -16.87
C ARG A 82 -42.34 0.99 -17.30
N ASN A 83 -41.03 1.21 -17.14
CA ASN A 83 -40.40 2.51 -17.43
C ASN A 83 -40.16 2.74 -18.92
N GLN A 84 -39.70 1.72 -19.67
CA GLN A 84 -39.34 1.88 -21.08
C GLN A 84 -40.49 1.58 -22.02
N LEU A 85 -41.35 0.61 -21.69
CA LEU A 85 -42.44 0.17 -22.56
C LEU A 85 -43.82 0.66 -22.08
N GLY A 86 -43.90 1.27 -20.89
CA GLY A 86 -45.16 1.72 -20.30
C GLY A 86 -46.09 0.56 -19.96
N LEU A 87 -45.58 -0.66 -19.86
CA LEU A 87 -46.36 -1.85 -19.61
C LEU A 87 -46.74 -1.93 -18.13
N VAL A 88 -48.00 -2.24 -17.86
CA VAL A 88 -48.54 -2.45 -16.51
C VAL A 88 -49.37 -3.71 -16.49
N TYR A 89 -49.57 -4.30 -15.32
CA TYR A 89 -50.41 -5.48 -15.23
C TYR A 89 -51.88 -5.13 -15.51
N PRO A 90 -52.67 -6.05 -16.08
CA PRO A 90 -54.07 -5.78 -16.47
C PRO A 90 -54.97 -5.32 -15.32
N ASP A 91 -54.61 -5.63 -14.08
CA ASP A 91 -55.29 -5.29 -12.84
C ASP A 91 -54.73 -4.03 -12.15
N GLU A 92 -53.71 -3.38 -12.71
CA GLU A 92 -53.10 -2.16 -12.16
C GLU A 92 -53.66 -0.88 -12.80
N ILE A 93 -53.93 0.15 -11.98
CA ILE A 93 -54.34 1.49 -12.45
C ILE A 93 -53.15 2.45 -12.32
N VAL A 94 -52.74 3.08 -13.43
CA VAL A 94 -51.64 4.06 -13.45
C VAL A 94 -52.14 5.45 -13.08
N ILE A 95 -51.70 5.97 -11.93
CA ILE A 95 -51.97 7.34 -11.49
C ILE A 95 -50.72 8.18 -11.74
N ARG A 96 -50.82 9.19 -12.61
CA ARG A 96 -49.77 10.21 -12.81
C ARG A 96 -50.25 11.53 -12.19
N PRO A 97 -49.40 12.29 -11.49
CA PRO A 97 -49.76 13.61 -11.01
C PRO A 97 -50.06 14.53 -12.21
N GLU A 98 -51.16 15.28 -12.13
CA GLU A 98 -51.43 16.40 -13.04
C GLU A 98 -50.40 17.51 -12.71
N GLU A 99 -49.70 18.05 -13.72
CA GLU A 99 -48.86 19.25 -13.55
C GLU A 99 -49.71 20.51 -13.39
#